data_AF-A0A1J3E864-F1
#
_entry.id   AF-A0A1J3E864-F1
#
_cell.length_a   1.000
_cell.length_b   1.000
_cell.length_c   1.000
_cell.angle_alpha   90.00
_cell.angle_beta   90.00
_cell.angle_gamma   90.00
#
_symmetry.space_group_name_H-M   'P 1'
#
loop_
_entity.id
_entity.type
_entity.pdbx_description
1 polymer ?
#
loop_
_entity_poly.entity_id
_entity_poly.type
_entity_poly.pdbx_seq_one_letter_code
_entity_poly.pdbx_strand_id
1 'polypeptide(L)'
;SLTKQNHTSGEIVNYMAVDVQRVGDYSWYLHDMWMLPLQIVLALGILYRSVGLAAVATLVATIFSIIATIPLAKIQEEYQDKLMSAKDERMRKTSECLRNMRILKLHAWEDRYRVVLEGMRSTEFKWLRKALYSQAFITFIFWSSPIFV
;
A
#
# COMPACT_ATOMS: atom_id res chain seq x y z
N SER A 1 26.51 12.69 43.99
CA SER A 1 26.84 12.19 42.62
C SER A 1 25.83 11.15 42.12
N LEU A 2 24.54 11.26 42.47
CA LEU A 2 23.52 10.21 42.21
C LEU A 2 22.38 10.73 41.32
N THR A 3 22.72 11.44 40.25
CA THR A 3 21.73 11.94 39.27
C THR A 3 22.15 11.63 37.84
N LYS A 4 22.77 10.46 37.63
CA LYS A 4 23.10 9.91 36.31
C LYS A 4 22.74 8.43 36.30
N GLN A 5 21.51 8.11 35.90
CA GLN A 5 21.05 6.84 35.28
C GLN A 5 19.55 6.64 35.56
N ASN A 6 18.70 7.45 34.92
CA ASN A 6 17.27 7.11 34.79
C ASN A 6 16.96 6.45 33.43
N HIS A 7 17.98 6.26 32.58
CA HIS A 7 17.85 5.58 31.30
C HIS A 7 18.94 4.52 31.19
N THR A 8 18.53 3.29 30.91
CA THR A 8 19.42 2.18 30.60
C THR A 8 20.16 2.44 29.29
N SER A 9 21.36 1.90 29.13
CA SER A 9 22.13 2.05 27.88
C SER A 9 21.34 1.60 26.64
N GLY A 10 20.42 0.63 26.80
CA GLY A 10 19.52 0.20 25.73
C GLY A 10 18.47 1.25 25.34
N GLU A 11 17.90 1.97 26.31
CA GLU A 11 16.98 3.08 26.03
C GLU A 11 17.68 4.24 25.33
N ILE A 12 18.92 4.55 25.72
CA ILE A 12 19.73 5.59 25.06
C ILE A 12 20.01 5.22 23.60
N VAL A 13 20.37 3.95 23.34
CA VAL A 13 20.57 3.46 21.97
C VAL A 13 19.25 3.51 21.17
N ASN A 14 18.11 3.19 21.79
CA ASN A 14 16.81 3.30 21.14
C ASN A 14 16.44 4.76 20.80
N TYR A 15 16.69 5.72 21.69
CA TYR A 15 16.50 7.14 21.40
C TYR A 15 17.38 7.60 20.23
N MET A 16 18.65 7.18 20.21
CA MET A 16 19.56 7.52 19.11
C MET A 16 19.21 6.86 17.78
N ALA A 17 18.65 5.65 17.80
CA ALA A 17 18.36 4.89 16.58
C ALA A 17 16.97 5.19 15.99
N VAL A 18 15.94 5.32 16.84
CA VAL A 18 14.54 5.42 16.39
C VAL A 18 14.06 6.87 16.42
N ASP A 19 14.34 7.61 17.50
CA ASP A 19 13.78 8.94 17.66
C ASP A 19 14.54 9.98 16.84
N VAL A 20 15.87 9.87 16.72
CA VAL A 20 16.66 10.73 15.82
C VAL A 20 16.24 10.52 14.37
N GLN A 21 16.02 9.28 13.94
CA GLN A 21 15.53 8.97 12.59
C GLN A 21 14.17 9.61 12.34
N ARG A 22 13.22 9.44 13.27
CA ARG A 22 11.88 10.08 13.17
C ARG A 22 11.97 11.59 13.10
N VAL A 23 12.81 12.23 13.92
CA VAL A 23 13.00 13.70 13.90
C VAL A 23 13.61 14.16 12.57
N GLY A 24 14.53 13.37 12.00
CA GLY A 24 15.04 13.61 10.65
C GLY A 24 13.94 13.56 9.59
N ASP A 25 13.11 12.52 9.63
CA ASP A 25 11.97 12.36 8.72
C ASP A 25 10.96 13.53 8.88
N TYR A 26 10.73 14.00 10.11
CA TYR A 26 9.89 15.18 10.37
C TYR A 26 10.39 16.45 9.68
N SER A 27 11.71 16.68 9.64
CA SER A 27 12.27 17.83 8.92
C SER A 27 11.96 17.76 7.43
N TRP A 28 11.98 16.56 6.86
CA TRP A 28 11.64 16.34 5.45
C TRP A 28 10.15 16.62 5.20
N TYR A 29 9.26 16.09 6.05
CA TYR A 29 7.82 16.34 5.95
C TYR A 29 7.45 17.81 6.14
N LEU A 30 8.12 18.52 7.06
CA LEU A 30 7.91 19.96 7.23
C LEU A 30 8.32 20.74 5.99
N HIS A 31 9.41 20.35 5.33
CA HIS A 31 9.84 20.96 4.07
C HIS A 31 8.82 20.75 2.96
N ASP A 32 8.35 19.52 2.77
CA ASP A 32 7.33 19.19 1.78
C ASP A 32 6.02 19.93 2.04
N MET A 33 5.64 20.12 3.31
CA MET A 33 4.39 20.76 3.69
C MET A 33 4.24 22.19 3.15
N TRP A 34 5.32 22.98 3.12
CA TRP A 34 5.27 24.35 2.58
C TRP A 34 5.67 24.43 1.09
N MET A 35 6.51 23.50 0.61
CA MET A 35 6.89 23.42 -0.80
C MET A 35 5.71 23.04 -1.69
N LEU A 36 4.84 22.13 -1.24
CA LEU A 36 3.68 21.67 -2.01
C LEU A 36 2.70 22.81 -2.36
N PRO A 37 2.23 23.66 -1.42
CA PRO A 37 1.40 24.83 -1.75
C PRO A 37 2.07 25.80 -2.72
N LEU A 38 3.37 26.08 -2.50
CA LEU A 38 4.13 27.00 -3.36
C LEU A 38 4.20 26.48 -4.79
N GLN A 39 4.48 25.18 -4.95
CA GLN A 39 4.53 24.52 -6.25
C GLN A 39 3.18 24.57 -6.97
N ILE A 40 2.06 24.33 -6.28
CA ILE A 40 0.71 24.41 -6.85
C ILE A 40 0.40 25.83 -7.32
N VAL A 41 0.69 26.86 -6.51
CA VAL A 41 0.42 28.26 -6.86
C VAL A 41 1.24 28.69 -8.08
N LEU A 42 2.53 28.35 -8.12
CA LEU A 42 3.38 28.67 -9.26
C LEU A 42 2.94 27.95 -10.54
N ALA A 43 2.61 26.65 -10.44
CA ALA A 43 2.11 25.87 -11.58
C ALA A 43 0.80 26.46 -12.14
N LEU A 44 -0.15 26.82 -11.27
CA LEU A 44 -1.39 27.48 -11.67
C LEU A 44 -1.14 28.86 -12.29
N GLY A 45 -0.21 29.65 -11.74
CA GLY A 45 0.16 30.95 -12.29
C GLY A 45 0.77 30.85 -13.70
N ILE A 46 1.65 29.88 -13.92
CA ILE A 46 2.23 29.60 -15.24
C ILE A 46 1.14 29.11 -16.21
N LEU A 47 0.29 28.17 -15.79
CA LEU A 47 -0.78 27.59 -16.62
C LEU A 47 -1.81 28.65 -17.04
N TYR A 48 -2.19 29.54 -16.12
CA TYR A 48 -3.09 30.65 -16.40
C TYR A 48 -2.48 31.63 -17.40
N ARG A 49 -1.18 31.94 -17.26
CA ARG A 49 -0.46 32.83 -18.16
C ARG A 49 -0.23 32.21 -19.54
N SER A 50 -0.03 30.89 -19.63
CA SER A 50 0.31 30.22 -20.89
C SER A 50 -0.91 29.81 -21.72
N VAL A 51 -2.04 29.40 -21.11
CA VAL A 51 -3.15 28.77 -21.84
C VAL A 51 -4.53 29.44 -21.64
N GLY A 52 -4.66 30.41 -20.73
CA GLY A 52 -5.90 31.18 -20.56
C GLY A 52 -7.13 30.31 -20.28
N LEU A 53 -8.17 30.41 -21.12
CA LEU A 53 -9.43 29.63 -21.01
C LEU A 53 -9.24 28.11 -21.00
N ALA A 54 -8.15 27.59 -21.57
CA ALA A 54 -7.91 26.14 -21.56
C ALA A 54 -7.57 25.61 -20.15
N ALA A 55 -7.15 26.47 -19.22
CA ALA A 55 -6.99 26.09 -17.81
C ALA A 55 -8.31 25.62 -17.17
N VAL A 56 -9.46 26.11 -17.66
CA VAL A 56 -10.77 25.64 -17.22
C VAL A 56 -11.06 24.25 -17.79
N ALA A 57 -10.67 23.99 -19.05
CA ALA A 57 -10.84 22.67 -19.68
C ALA A 57 -9.99 21.60 -18.96
N THR A 58 -8.75 21.90 -18.60
CA THR A 58 -7.88 20.99 -17.84
C THR A 58 -8.39 20.74 -16.41
N LEU A 59 -8.94 21.77 -15.76
CA LEU A 59 -9.55 21.64 -14.43
C LEU A 59 -10.80 20.74 -14.49
N VAL A 60 -11.65 20.89 -15.50
CA VAL A 60 -12.81 20.01 -15.73
C VAL A 60 -12.37 18.57 -16.04
N ALA A 61 -11.37 18.38 -16.90
CA ALA A 61 -10.83 17.06 -17.21
C ALA A 61 -10.25 16.37 -15.95
N THR A 62 -9.57 17.11 -15.09
CA THR A 62 -9.01 16.59 -13.83
C THR A 62 -10.10 16.16 -12.86
N ILE A 63 -11.15 16.98 -12.68
CA ILE A 63 -12.30 16.62 -11.83
C ILE A 63 -12.98 15.34 -12.34
N PHE A 64 -13.16 15.23 -13.66
CA PHE A 64 -13.75 14.04 -14.27
C PHE A 64 -12.89 12.79 -14.03
N SER A 65 -11.58 12.88 -14.19
CA SER A 65 -10.63 11.80 -13.88
C SER A 65 -10.68 11.37 -12.41
N ILE A 66 -10.81 12.31 -11.48
CA ILE A 66 -10.98 12.00 -10.05
C ILE A 66 -12.29 11.23 -9.82
N ILE A 67 -13.41 11.67 -10.39
CA ILE A 67 -14.70 10.99 -10.23
C ILE A 67 -14.65 9.58 -10.83
N ALA A 68 -14.02 9.42 -12.00
CA ALA A 68 -13.88 8.13 -12.68
C ALA A 68 -13.02 7.11 -11.92
N THR A 69 -12.08 7.56 -11.09
CA THR A 69 -11.21 6.66 -10.30
C THR A 69 -11.87 6.15 -9.01
N ILE A 70 -12.91 6.80 -8.49
CA ILE A 70 -13.65 6.36 -7.29
C ILE A 70 -14.21 4.93 -7.41
N PRO A 71 -15.01 4.57 -8.45
CA PRO A 71 -15.51 3.20 -8.57
C PRO A 71 -14.38 2.18 -8.78
N LEU A 72 -13.31 2.59 -9.48
CA LEU A 72 -12.14 1.76 -9.73
C LEU A 72 -11.41 1.42 -8.43
N ALA A 73 -11.28 2.40 -7.52
CA ALA A 73 -10.72 2.20 -6.19
C ALA A 73 -11.55 1.22 -5.35
N LYS A 74 -12.89 1.31 -5.39
CA LYS A 74 -13.77 0.36 -4.66
C LYS A 74 -13.61 -1.08 -5.14
N ILE A 75 -13.49 -1.29 -6.45
CA ILE A 75 -13.26 -2.62 -7.01
C ILE A 75 -11.89 -3.16 -6.58
N GLN A 76 -10.87 -2.29 -6.56
CA GLN A 76 -9.53 -2.65 -6.10
C GLN A 76 -9.52 -3.07 -4.64
N GLU A 77 -10.23 -2.32 -3.78
CA GLU A 77 -10.41 -2.63 -2.36
C GLU A 77 -11.07 -4.00 -2.18
N GLU A 78 -12.17 -4.27 -2.89
CA GLU A 78 -12.87 -5.56 -2.82
C GLU A 78 -11.96 -6.74 -3.23
N TYR A 79 -11.10 -6.57 -4.24
CA TYR A 79 -10.14 -7.60 -4.63
C TYR A 79 -9.04 -7.80 -3.60
N GLN A 80 -8.57 -6.73 -2.96
CA GLN A 80 -7.58 -6.81 -1.88
C GLN A 80 -8.17 -7.51 -0.66
N ASP A 81 -9.40 -7.20 -0.27
CA ASP A 81 -10.08 -7.84 0.85
C ASP A 81 -10.23 -9.35 0.62
N LYS A 82 -10.67 -9.75 -0.57
CA LYS A 82 -10.81 -11.18 -0.94
C LYS A 82 -9.47 -11.90 -1.01
N LEU A 83 -8.42 -11.22 -1.45
CA LEU A 83 -7.06 -11.76 -1.44
C LEU A 83 -6.58 -11.97 0.00
N MET A 84 -6.76 -10.97 0.87
CA MET A 84 -6.33 -11.03 2.27
C MET A 84 -7.09 -12.12 3.02
N SER A 85 -8.41 -12.24 2.83
CA SER A 85 -9.19 -13.31 3.46
C SER A 85 -8.71 -14.70 3.03
N ALA A 86 -8.42 -14.91 1.74
CA ALA A 86 -7.92 -16.19 1.23
C ALA A 86 -6.50 -16.50 1.75
N LYS A 87 -5.65 -15.48 1.85
CA LYS A 87 -4.29 -15.58 2.39
C LYS A 87 -4.31 -15.93 3.88
N ASP A 88 -5.17 -15.30 4.67
CA ASP A 88 -5.34 -15.55 6.10
C ASP A 88 -5.86 -16.96 6.36
N GLU A 89 -6.84 -17.42 5.58
CA GLU A 89 -7.35 -18.79 5.67
C GLU A 89 -6.25 -19.82 5.40
N ARG A 90 -5.48 -19.65 4.31
CA ARG A 90 -4.35 -20.52 4.00
C ARG A 90 -3.30 -20.50 5.11
N MET A 91 -2.95 -19.31 5.61
CA MET A 91 -1.94 -19.16 6.66
C MET A 91 -2.37 -19.84 7.97
N ARG A 92 -3.64 -19.69 8.36
CA ARG A 92 -4.24 -20.39 9.50
C ARG A 92 -4.16 -21.90 9.32
N LYS A 93 -4.59 -22.43 8.18
CA LYS A 93 -4.54 -23.87 7.89
C LYS A 93 -3.13 -24.44 7.84
N THR A 94 -2.18 -23.67 7.29
CA THR A 94 -0.77 -24.05 7.28
C THR A 94 -0.23 -24.12 8.71
N SER A 95 -0.58 -23.15 9.57
CA SER A 95 -0.18 -23.14 10.99
C SER A 95 -0.76 -24.32 11.76
N GLU A 96 -2.05 -24.62 11.56
CA GLU A 96 -2.71 -25.80 12.16
C GLU A 96 -2.04 -27.12 11.75
N CYS A 97 -1.64 -27.24 10.48
CA CYS A 97 -0.94 -28.39 9.93
C CYS A 97 0.46 -28.54 10.56
N LEU A 98 1.24 -27.46 10.60
CA LEU A 98 2.59 -27.46 11.20
C LEU A 98 2.56 -27.78 12.69
N ARG A 99 1.59 -27.23 13.43
CA ARG A 99 1.42 -27.52 14.87
C ARG A 99 1.12 -29.00 15.13
N ASN A 100 0.40 -29.67 14.23
CA ASN A 100 -0.02 -31.07 14.38
C ASN A 100 0.78 -32.06 13.50
N MET A 101 1.96 -31.67 13.01
CA MET A 101 2.71 -32.41 11.99
C MET A 101 2.99 -33.88 12.35
N ARG A 102 3.29 -34.17 13.63
CA ARG A 102 3.55 -35.55 14.09
C ARG A 102 2.34 -36.46 13.86
N ILE A 103 1.12 -35.97 14.10
CA ILE A 103 -0.11 -36.74 13.92
C ILE A 103 -0.37 -37.00 12.44
N LEU A 104 -0.13 -36.00 11.59
CA LEU A 104 -0.29 -36.14 10.14
C LEU A 104 0.63 -37.21 9.55
N LYS A 105 1.90 -37.25 10.00
CA LYS A 105 2.87 -38.26 9.58
C LYS A 105 2.50 -39.67 10.06
N LEU A 106 2.05 -39.80 11.31
CA LEU A 106 1.61 -41.10 11.86
C LEU A 106 0.47 -41.74 11.05
N HIS A 107 -0.37 -40.92 10.41
CA HIS A 107 -1.50 -41.37 9.60
C HIS A 107 -1.23 -41.30 8.08
N ALA A 108 -0.02 -40.93 7.65
CA ALA A 108 0.32 -40.68 6.25
C ALA A 108 -0.66 -39.73 5.52
N TRP A 109 -1.16 -38.69 6.22
CA TRP A 109 -2.12 -37.72 5.67
C TRP A 109 -1.48 -36.49 5.02
N GLU A 110 -0.16 -36.46 4.91
CA GLU A 110 0.60 -35.34 4.38
C GLU A 110 0.22 -34.97 2.95
N ASP A 111 0.11 -35.95 2.05
CA ASP A 111 -0.30 -35.71 0.66
C ASP A 111 -1.73 -35.17 0.56
N ARG A 112 -2.64 -35.69 1.38
CA ARG A 112 -4.03 -35.21 1.40
C ARG A 112 -4.11 -33.74 1.84
N TYR A 113 -3.38 -33.37 2.89
CA TYR A 113 -3.33 -31.98 3.36
C TYR A 113 -2.60 -31.07 2.37
N ARG A 114 -1.60 -31.58 1.67
CA ARG A 114 -0.92 -30.85 0.60
C ARG A 114 -1.90 -30.46 -0.51
N VAL A 115 -2.72 -31.38 -1.00
CA VAL A 115 -3.73 -31.10 -2.04
C VAL A 115 -4.72 -30.03 -1.57
N VAL A 116 -5.14 -30.07 -0.30
CA VAL A 116 -6.02 -29.04 0.29
C VAL A 116 -5.34 -27.66 0.31
N LEU A 117 -4.06 -27.59 0.72
CA LEU A 117 -3.28 -26.36 0.73
C LEU A 117 -3.04 -25.80 -0.69
N GLU A 118 -2.80 -26.66 -1.67
CA GLU A 118 -2.68 -26.29 -3.08
C GLU A 118 -4.00 -25.74 -3.64
N GLY A 119 -5.14 -26.32 -3.26
CA GLY A 119 -6.47 -25.79 -3.59
C GLY A 119 -6.69 -24.37 -3.05
N MET A 120 -6.35 -24.12 -1.78
CA MET A 120 -6.41 -22.76 -1.21
C MET A 120 -5.45 -21.80 -1.91
N ARG A 121 -4.23 -22.24 -2.23
CA ARG A 121 -3.26 -21.43 -2.96
C ARG A 121 -3.74 -21.07 -4.37
N SER A 122 -4.45 -21.97 -5.05
CA SER A 122 -5.04 -21.67 -6.36
C SER A 122 -6.11 -20.57 -6.28
N THR A 123 -6.88 -20.55 -5.18
CA THR A 123 -7.89 -19.51 -4.92
C THR A 123 -7.23 -18.17 -4.59
N GLU A 124 -6.21 -18.17 -3.73
CA GLU A 124 -5.36 -17.01 -3.43
C GLU A 124 -4.78 -16.42 -4.73
N PHE A 125 -4.22 -17.27 -5.61
CA PHE A 125 -3.64 -16.84 -6.89
C PHE A 125 -4.68 -16.21 -7.82
N LYS A 126 -5.92 -16.72 -7.83
CA LYS A 126 -7.01 -16.16 -8.65
C LYS A 126 -7.35 -14.73 -8.22
N TRP A 127 -7.40 -14.45 -6.92
CA TRP A 127 -7.65 -13.11 -6.39
C TRP A 127 -6.43 -12.20 -6.57
N LEU A 128 -5.23 -12.72 -6.33
CA LEU A 128 -3.98 -12.01 -6.56
C LEU A 128 -3.86 -11.53 -8.00
N ARG A 129 -4.17 -12.42 -8.96
CA ARG A 129 -4.16 -12.09 -10.38
C ARG A 129 -5.11 -10.93 -10.68
N LYS A 130 -6.35 -10.97 -10.19
CA LYS A 130 -7.33 -9.90 -10.40
C LYS A 130 -6.87 -8.57 -9.79
N ALA A 131 -6.36 -8.60 -8.56
CA ALA A 131 -5.86 -7.41 -7.87
C ALA A 131 -4.68 -6.77 -8.62
N LEU A 132 -3.75 -7.58 -9.13
CA LEU A 132 -2.59 -7.09 -9.89
C LEU A 132 -2.96 -6.53 -11.26
N TYR A 133 -3.86 -7.19 -12.01
CA TYR A 133 -4.33 -6.63 -13.29
C TYR A 133 -5.09 -5.33 -13.11
N SER A 134 -5.96 -5.26 -12.08
CA SER A 134 -6.68 -4.05 -11.73
C SER A 134 -5.71 -2.93 -11.33
N GLN A 135 -4.71 -3.23 -10.49
CA GLN A 135 -3.68 -2.26 -10.13
C GLN A 135 -2.87 -1.77 -11.34
N ALA A 136 -2.46 -2.67 -12.23
CA ALA A 136 -1.74 -2.32 -13.45
C ALA A 136 -2.58 -1.40 -14.35
N PHE A 137 -3.87 -1.67 -14.48
CA PHE A 137 -4.81 -0.83 -15.24
C PHE A 137 -4.97 0.57 -14.63
N ILE A 138 -5.17 0.66 -13.31
CA ILE A 138 -5.24 1.94 -12.58
C ILE A 138 -3.95 2.74 -12.78
N THR A 139 -2.80 2.07 -12.63
CA THR A 139 -1.48 2.68 -12.78
C THR A 139 -1.31 3.22 -14.20
N PHE A 140 -1.67 2.43 -15.22
CA PHE A 140 -1.61 2.85 -16.60
C PHE A 140 -2.47 4.09 -16.90
N ILE A 141 -3.71 4.14 -16.39
CA ILE A 141 -4.57 5.33 -16.51
C ILE A 141 -3.94 6.54 -15.83
N PHE A 142 -3.41 6.35 -14.61
CA PHE A 142 -2.81 7.45 -13.86
C PHE A 142 -1.60 8.05 -14.58
N TRP A 143 -0.70 7.23 -15.10
CA TRP A 143 0.49 7.69 -15.83
C TRP A 143 0.17 8.21 -17.24
N SER A 144 -0.95 7.80 -17.85
CA SER A 144 -1.40 8.34 -19.14
C SER A 144 -2.25 9.61 -19.01
N SER A 145 -2.76 9.93 -17.80
CA SER A 145 -3.57 11.13 -17.54
C SER A 145 -2.96 12.44 -18.06
N PRO A 146 -1.63 12.69 -17.97
CA PRO A 146 -1.04 13.93 -18.49
C PRO A 146 -1.05 14.06 -20.02
N ILE A 147 -1.39 13.01 -20.76
CA ILE A 147 -1.51 13.03 -22.23
C ILE A 147 -2.92 13.50 -22.64
N PHE A 148 -3.92 13.23 -21.80
CA PHE A 148 -5.32 13.58 -22.05
C PHE A 148 -5.70 14.98 -21.55
N VAL A 149 -4.95 15.51 -20.57
CA VAL A 149 -5.15 16.83 -19.96
C VAL A 149 -4.22 17.85 -20.59
#